data_AF-A0A252D020-F1
#
_entry.id   AF-A0A252D020-F1
#
_cell.length_a   1.000
_cell.length_b   1.000
_cell.length_c   1.000
_cell.angle_alpha   90.00
_cell.angle_beta   90.00
_cell.angle_gamma   90.00
#
_symmetry.space_group_name_H-M   'P 1'
#
loop_
_entity.id
_entity.type
_entity.pdbx_description
1 polymer ?
#
loop_
_entity_poly.entity_id
_entity_poly.type
_entity_poly.pdbx_seq_one_letter_code
_entity_poly.pdbx_strand_id
1 'polypeptide(L)'
;MSDADNSNIEITDSHEILEKLQEIVSQIKAIPNNQIDVSHLNNTEEELQNILPQLQFALFNAQDERNWEQVNKLREAVHECKDTLNSVRAAIIRATIIGIKPANLAEMQKILQEIKSTAKTKSQIEYIIYVLRFMRKLFL
;
A
#
# COMPACT_ATOMS: atom_id res chain seq x y z
N MET A 1 -5.33 -0.27 36.80
CA MET A 1 -5.66 0.81 35.86
C MET A 1 -4.44 1.05 34.99
N SER A 2 -4.49 0.60 33.73
CA SER A 2 -3.57 0.99 32.65
C SER A 2 -4.09 0.41 31.33
N ASP A 3 -5.24 0.90 30.86
CA ASP A 3 -5.80 0.55 29.54
C ASP A 3 -5.53 1.67 28.51
N ALA A 4 -4.45 2.44 28.68
CA ALA A 4 -4.21 3.66 27.90
C ALA A 4 -3.05 3.58 26.88
N ASP A 5 -2.30 2.47 26.83
CA ASP A 5 -1.09 2.37 25.99
C ASP A 5 -1.29 1.58 24.70
N ASN A 6 -2.33 0.75 24.61
CA ASN A 6 -2.48 -0.21 23.50
C ASN A 6 -3.01 0.42 22.20
N SER A 7 -3.70 1.55 22.28
CA SER A 7 -4.23 2.27 21.11
C SER A 7 -3.18 3.12 20.38
N ASN A 8 -2.03 3.39 21.00
CA ASN A 8 -0.99 4.24 20.40
C ASN A 8 -0.10 3.47 19.41
N ILE A 9 0.08 2.16 19.58
CA ILE A 9 0.94 1.34 18.70
C ILE A 9 0.22 1.01 17.38
N GLU A 10 -1.06 0.62 17.43
CA GLU A 10 -1.89 0.34 16.23
C GLU A 10 -1.96 1.51 15.23
N ILE A 11 -2.07 2.74 15.75
CA ILE A 11 -2.21 3.97 14.94
C ILE A 11 -0.89 4.34 14.25
N THR A 12 0.24 3.98 14.86
CA THR A 12 1.56 4.39 14.37
C THR A 12 2.00 3.55 13.15
N ASP A 13 1.82 2.23 13.20
CA ASP A 13 2.30 1.33 12.14
C ASP A 13 1.47 1.44 10.85
N SER A 14 0.15 1.51 10.96
CA SER A 14 -0.74 1.60 9.78
C SER A 14 -0.66 2.97 9.10
N HIS A 15 -0.40 4.04 9.87
CA HIS A 15 -0.20 5.36 9.31
C HIS A 15 1.10 5.45 8.51
N GLU A 16 2.21 4.94 9.04
CA GLU A 16 3.50 4.93 8.34
C GLU A 16 3.42 4.13 7.02
N ILE A 17 2.74 2.99 7.02
CA ILE A 17 2.53 2.19 5.81
C ILE A 17 1.70 2.98 4.78
N LEU A 18 0.68 3.71 5.22
CA LEU A 18 -0.12 4.56 4.34
C LEU A 18 0.69 5.72 3.75
N GLU A 19 1.56 6.35 4.54
CA GLU A 19 2.45 7.41 4.05
C GLU A 19 3.41 6.87 2.98
N LYS A 20 4.04 5.72 3.22
CA LYS A 20 4.90 5.07 2.22
C LYS A 20 4.12 4.75 0.94
N LEU A 21 2.93 4.16 1.04
CA LEU A 21 2.08 3.92 -0.13
C LEU A 21 1.67 5.22 -0.85
N GLN A 22 1.43 6.30 -0.11
CA GLN A 22 1.15 7.61 -0.68
C GLN A 22 2.36 8.14 -1.46
N GLU A 23 3.57 7.95 -0.97
CA GLU A 23 4.81 8.31 -1.65
C GLU A 23 4.94 7.55 -2.97
N ILE A 24 4.75 6.22 -2.98
CA ILE A 24 4.78 5.42 -4.21
C ILE A 24 3.78 5.98 -5.24
N VAL A 25 2.53 6.19 -4.83
CA VAL A 25 1.48 6.72 -5.71
C VAL A 25 1.84 8.12 -6.23
N SER A 26 2.44 8.96 -5.39
CA SER A 26 2.89 10.31 -5.77
C SER A 26 3.99 10.27 -6.82
N GLN A 27 4.98 9.39 -6.64
CA GLN A 27 6.07 9.20 -7.58
C GLN A 27 5.56 8.69 -8.92
N ILE A 28 4.69 7.67 -8.94
CA ILE A 28 4.10 7.12 -10.17
C ILE A 28 3.30 8.20 -10.91
N LYS A 29 2.49 8.99 -10.19
CA LYS A 29 1.70 10.08 -10.79
C LYS A 29 2.58 11.18 -11.39
N ALA A 30 3.79 11.38 -10.88
CA ALA A 30 4.73 12.39 -11.35
C ALA A 30 5.55 11.95 -12.57
N ILE A 31 5.41 10.70 -13.02
CA ILE A 31 6.17 10.16 -14.15
C ILE A 31 5.86 10.94 -15.44
N PRO A 32 6.88 11.47 -16.14
CA PRO A 32 6.68 12.22 -17.37
C PRO A 32 6.08 11.32 -18.46
N ASN A 33 5.28 11.91 -19.35
CA ASN A 33 4.61 11.23 -20.46
C ASN A 33 3.65 10.09 -20.05
N ASN A 34 3.35 9.93 -18.75
CA ASN A 34 2.45 8.88 -18.25
C ASN A 34 2.91 7.47 -18.66
N GLN A 35 4.21 7.21 -18.68
CA GLN A 35 4.79 5.92 -19.08
C GLN A 35 5.70 5.36 -17.99
N ILE A 36 5.25 4.29 -17.35
CA ILE A 36 6.03 3.58 -16.34
C ILE A 36 7.00 2.64 -17.08
N ASP A 37 8.29 2.94 -16.98
CA ASP A 37 9.35 2.09 -17.49
C ASP A 37 9.93 1.17 -16.40
N VAL A 38 10.93 0.36 -16.77
CA VAL A 38 11.59 -0.59 -15.87
C VAL A 38 12.27 0.08 -14.68
N SER A 39 12.80 1.30 -14.83
CA SER A 39 13.43 2.01 -13.71
C SER A 39 12.39 2.37 -12.65
N HIS A 40 11.23 2.87 -13.07
CA HIS A 40 10.13 3.17 -12.17
C HIS A 40 9.55 1.91 -11.50
N LEU A 41 9.47 0.80 -12.26
CA LEU A 41 9.03 -0.48 -11.73
C LEU A 41 9.99 -1.03 -10.67
N ASN A 42 11.30 -0.96 -10.89
CA ASN A 42 12.31 -1.40 -9.91
C ASN A 42 12.20 -0.60 -8.60
N ASN A 43 12.02 0.72 -8.68
CA ASN A 43 11.82 1.55 -7.49
C ASN A 43 10.54 1.15 -6.74
N THR A 44 9.44 0.98 -7.48
CA THR A 44 8.17 0.51 -6.90
C THR A 44 8.32 -0.87 -6.25
N GLU A 45 9.09 -1.76 -6.85
CA GLU A 45 9.39 -3.08 -6.28
C GLU A 45 10.11 -2.96 -4.94
N GLU A 46 11.18 -2.15 -4.88
CA GLU A 46 11.97 -1.93 -3.67
C GLU A 46 11.10 -1.36 -2.54
N GLU A 47 10.30 -0.34 -2.82
CA GLU A 47 9.41 0.28 -1.84
C GLU A 47 8.37 -0.72 -1.30
N LEU A 48 7.75 -1.53 -2.18
CA LEU A 48 6.81 -2.57 -1.77
C LEU A 48 7.49 -3.71 -0.98
N GLN A 49 8.73 -4.07 -1.32
CA GLN A 49 9.53 -5.04 -0.55
C GLN A 49 9.80 -4.54 0.87
N ASN A 50 9.94 -3.22 1.06
CA ASN A 50 10.13 -2.61 2.37
C ASN A 50 8.82 -2.49 3.17
N ILE A 51 7.67 -2.35 2.51
CA ILE A 51 6.34 -2.30 3.16
C ILE A 51 5.90 -3.68 3.65
N LEU A 52 6.16 -4.74 2.89
CA LEU A 52 5.74 -6.10 3.23
C LEU A 52 6.13 -6.54 4.66
N PRO A 53 7.38 -6.42 5.12
CA PRO A 53 7.75 -6.82 6.48
C PRO A 53 7.05 -5.98 7.56
N GLN A 54 6.73 -4.71 7.29
CA GLN A 54 5.96 -3.88 8.24
C GLN A 54 4.53 -4.40 8.41
N LEU A 55 3.87 -4.77 7.32
CA LEU A 55 2.54 -5.41 7.38
C LEU A 55 2.59 -6.76 8.10
N GLN A 56 3.66 -7.54 7.90
CA GLN A 56 3.84 -8.83 8.59
C GLN A 56 4.10 -8.66 10.08
N PHE A 57 4.84 -7.62 10.47
CA PHE A 57 5.08 -7.27 11.87
C PHE A 57 3.79 -6.81 12.55
N ALA A 58 3.03 -5.90 11.93
CA ALA A 58 1.72 -5.49 12.43
C ALA A 58 0.77 -6.69 12.60
N LEU A 59 0.77 -7.63 11.63
CA LEU A 59 0.00 -8.88 11.74
C LEU A 59 0.43 -9.71 12.95
N PHE A 60 1.73 -9.86 13.18
CA PHE A 60 2.25 -10.61 14.33
C PHE A 60 1.80 -9.98 15.66
N ASN A 61 1.88 -8.65 15.79
CA ASN A 61 1.43 -7.93 16.99
C ASN A 61 -0.07 -8.13 17.23
N ALA A 62 -0.91 -7.99 16.19
CA ALA A 62 -2.35 -8.22 16.29
C ALA A 62 -2.69 -9.66 16.71
N GLN A 63 -1.86 -10.65 16.32
CA GLN A 63 -2.01 -12.04 16.74
C GLN A 63 -1.66 -12.22 18.22
N ASP A 64 -0.57 -11.61 18.70
CA ASP A 64 -0.16 -11.65 20.10
C ASP A 64 -1.22 -11.01 21.02
N GLU A 65 -1.78 -9.89 20.58
CA GLU A 65 -2.87 -9.17 21.25
C GLU A 65 -4.24 -9.85 21.12
N ARG A 66 -4.35 -10.91 20.30
CA ARG A 66 -5.60 -11.64 20.01
C ARG A 66 -6.70 -10.76 19.41
N ASN A 67 -6.33 -9.68 18.72
CA ASN A 67 -7.26 -8.81 18.00
C ASN A 67 -7.65 -9.47 16.65
N TRP A 68 -8.54 -10.46 16.70
CA TRP A 68 -8.87 -11.29 15.53
C TRP A 68 -9.50 -10.54 14.35
N GLU A 69 -10.24 -9.46 14.62
CA GLU A 69 -10.76 -8.61 13.55
C GLU A 69 -9.60 -7.98 12.76
N GLN A 70 -8.63 -7.40 13.47
CA GLN A 70 -7.47 -6.78 12.87
C GLN A 70 -6.56 -7.81 12.18
N VAL A 71 -6.36 -8.98 12.79
CA VAL A 71 -5.63 -10.10 12.19
C VAL A 71 -6.18 -10.47 10.81
N ASN A 72 -7.50 -10.53 10.64
CA ASN A 72 -8.11 -10.88 9.36
C ASN A 72 -7.84 -9.80 8.30
N LYS A 73 -7.97 -8.52 8.66
CA LYS A 73 -7.69 -7.40 7.75
C LYS A 73 -6.19 -7.33 7.39
N LEU A 74 -5.30 -7.53 8.35
CA LEU A 74 -3.86 -7.51 8.12
C LEU A 74 -3.39 -8.70 7.27
N ARG A 75 -3.99 -9.89 7.41
CA ARG A 75 -3.74 -11.01 6.50
C ARG A 75 -4.09 -10.66 5.05
N GLU A 76 -5.23 -10.00 4.84
CA GLU A 76 -5.64 -9.52 3.52
C GLU A 76 -4.65 -8.48 2.99
N ALA A 77 -4.25 -7.50 3.80
CA ALA A 77 -3.26 -6.50 3.42
C ALA A 77 -1.90 -7.12 3.03
N VAL A 78 -1.40 -8.08 3.81
CA VAL A 78 -0.17 -8.83 3.49
C VAL A 78 -0.32 -9.59 2.16
N HIS A 79 -1.47 -10.22 1.93
CA HIS A 79 -1.72 -10.95 0.69
C HIS A 79 -1.74 -10.01 -0.52
N GLU A 80 -2.48 -8.91 -0.45
CA GLU A 80 -2.55 -7.91 -1.51
C GLU A 80 -1.18 -7.26 -1.77
N CYS A 81 -0.36 -7.04 -0.74
CA CYS A 81 1.01 -6.54 -0.91
C CYS A 81 1.88 -7.51 -1.72
N LYS A 82 1.82 -8.82 -1.38
CA LYS A 82 2.54 -9.86 -2.13
C LYS A 82 2.07 -9.96 -3.57
N ASP A 83 0.76 -9.91 -3.80
CA ASP A 83 0.19 -9.98 -5.14
C ASP A 83 0.59 -8.77 -5.99
N THR A 84 0.54 -7.57 -5.43
CA THR A 84 1.02 -6.34 -6.09
C THR A 84 2.51 -6.44 -6.43
N LEU A 85 3.33 -6.89 -5.48
CA LEU A 85 4.77 -7.09 -5.69
C LEU A 85 5.04 -8.08 -6.82
N ASN A 86 4.27 -9.17 -6.90
CA ASN A 86 4.38 -10.14 -7.98
C ASN A 86 3.96 -9.56 -9.34
N SER A 87 2.93 -8.71 -9.40
CA SER A 87 2.55 -8.00 -10.62
C SER A 87 3.66 -7.06 -11.09
N VAL A 88 4.29 -6.29 -10.18
CA VAL A 88 5.42 -5.42 -10.49
C VAL A 88 6.60 -6.23 -11.05
N ARG A 89 7.00 -7.30 -10.36
CA ARG A 89 8.06 -8.23 -10.81
C ARG A 89 7.77 -8.81 -12.18
N ALA A 90 6.52 -9.21 -12.43
CA ALA A 90 6.13 -9.74 -13.73
C ALA A 90 6.24 -8.67 -14.83
N ALA A 91 5.89 -7.42 -14.55
CA ALA A 91 6.08 -6.31 -15.48
C ALA A 91 7.56 -6.02 -15.78
N ILE A 92 8.44 -6.09 -14.76
CA ILE A 92 9.90 -5.96 -14.90
C ILE A 92 10.45 -7.07 -15.79
N ILE A 93 10.11 -8.34 -15.52
CA ILE A 93 10.58 -9.51 -16.29
C ILE A 93 10.17 -9.40 -17.77
N ARG A 94 8.96 -8.88 -18.04
CA ARG A 94 8.48 -8.64 -19.41
C ARG A 94 9.09 -7.40 -20.06
N ALA A 95 9.91 -6.62 -19.34
CA ALA A 95 10.42 -5.31 -19.75
C ALA A 95 9.30 -4.41 -20.31
N THR A 96 8.12 -4.43 -19.67
CA THR A 96 6.93 -3.75 -20.17
C THR A 96 7.01 -2.25 -19.89
N ILE A 97 6.74 -1.42 -20.91
CA ILE A 97 6.40 -0.02 -20.71
C ILE A 97 4.88 0.07 -20.52
N ILE A 98 4.45 0.59 -19.36
CA ILE A 98 3.03 0.65 -19.00
C ILE A 98 2.53 2.08 -19.18
N GLY A 99 1.53 2.27 -20.03
CA GLY A 99 0.84 3.55 -20.18
C GLY A 99 -0.17 3.78 -19.06
N ILE A 100 -0.06 4.90 -18.35
CA ILE A 100 -1.00 5.32 -17.32
C ILE A 100 -2.23 5.95 -18.00
N LYS A 101 -3.39 5.29 -17.88
CA LYS A 101 -4.66 5.78 -18.42
C LYS A 101 -5.19 6.98 -17.60
N PRO A 102 -5.97 7.90 -18.19
CA PRO A 102 -6.56 9.02 -17.45
C PRO A 102 -7.36 8.61 -16.22
N ALA A 103 -8.06 7.48 -16.27
CA ALA A 103 -8.78 6.92 -15.12
C ALA A 103 -7.84 6.56 -13.96
N ASN A 104 -6.63 6.06 -14.27
CA ASN A 104 -5.62 5.75 -13.25
C ASN A 104 -5.11 7.03 -12.59
N LEU A 105 -4.88 8.10 -13.36
CA LEU A 105 -4.46 9.40 -12.83
C LEU A 105 -5.51 10.01 -11.90
N ALA A 106 -6.78 9.91 -12.27
CA ALA A 106 -7.89 10.36 -11.43
C ALA A 106 -7.95 9.57 -10.11
N GLU A 107 -7.76 8.25 -10.20
CA GLU A 107 -7.74 7.39 -9.02
C GLU A 107 -6.53 7.67 -8.12
N MET A 108 -5.33 7.85 -8.68
CA MET A 108 -4.15 8.30 -7.92
C MET A 108 -4.41 9.63 -7.22
N GLN A 109 -5.01 10.61 -7.91
CA GLN A 109 -5.33 11.91 -7.31
C GLN A 109 -6.32 11.78 -6.14
N LYS A 110 -7.33 10.92 -6.28
CA LYS A 110 -8.27 10.58 -5.21
C LYS A 110 -7.56 9.94 -4.03
N ILE A 111 -6.68 8.96 -4.28
CA ILE A 111 -5.86 8.31 -3.24
C ILE A 111 -5.06 9.35 -2.45
N LEU A 112 -4.36 10.26 -3.14
CA LEU A 112 -3.56 11.30 -2.49
C LEU A 112 -4.38 12.31 -1.68
N GLN A 113 -5.67 12.50 -2.01
CA GLN A 113 -6.57 13.36 -1.25
C GLN A 113 -7.20 12.64 -0.05
N GLU A 114 -7.52 11.36 -0.22
CA GLU A 114 -8.19 10.55 0.79
C GLU A 114 -7.23 10.10 1.89
N ILE A 115 -5.96 9.77 1.61
CA ILE A 115 -4.99 9.41 2.67
C ILE A 115 -4.88 10.53 3.71
N LYS A 116 -4.92 11.80 3.28
CA LYS A 116 -4.92 12.97 4.16
C LYS A 116 -6.16 13.07 5.08
N SER A 117 -7.27 12.43 4.71
CA SER A 117 -8.54 12.47 5.46
C SER A 117 -8.93 11.14 6.12
N THR A 118 -8.24 10.05 5.80
CA THR A 118 -8.52 8.68 6.27
C THR A 118 -8.34 8.53 7.79
N ALA A 119 -7.66 9.46 8.45
CA ALA A 119 -7.56 9.55 9.91
C ALA A 119 -8.92 9.70 10.64
N LYS A 120 -10.05 9.90 9.94
CA LYS A 120 -11.36 10.19 10.56
C LYS A 120 -12.52 9.23 10.26
N THR A 121 -12.46 8.37 9.24
CA THR A 121 -13.71 7.75 8.71
C THR A 121 -13.64 6.29 8.24
N LYS A 122 -12.45 5.71 8.00
CA LYS A 122 -12.28 4.30 7.60
C LYS A 122 -11.13 3.66 8.38
N SER A 123 -11.15 2.33 8.52
CA SER A 123 -9.98 1.60 9.03
C SER A 123 -8.80 1.82 8.07
N GLN A 124 -7.68 2.31 8.59
CA GLN A 124 -6.47 2.57 7.79
C GLN A 124 -6.02 1.32 7.01
N ILE A 125 -6.19 0.12 7.60
CA ILE A 125 -5.85 -1.16 6.96
C ILE A 125 -6.72 -1.44 5.73
N GLU A 126 -8.02 -1.11 5.78
CA GLU A 126 -8.91 -1.24 4.62
C GLU A 126 -8.48 -0.30 3.48
N TYR A 127 -7.94 0.86 3.84
CA TYR A 127 -7.40 1.80 2.86
C TYR A 127 -6.07 1.31 2.26
N ILE A 128 -5.19 0.71 3.07
CA ILE A 128 -3.98 0.03 2.59
C ILE A 128 -4.36 -1.03 1.54
N ILE A 129 -5.33 -1.90 1.86
CA ILE A 129 -5.83 -2.93 0.93
C ILE A 129 -6.34 -2.32 -0.37
N TYR A 130 -7.09 -1.23 -0.28
CA TYR A 130 -7.60 -0.50 -1.44
C TYR A 130 -6.47 0.00 -2.35
N VAL A 131 -5.46 0.66 -1.79
CA VAL A 131 -4.32 1.21 -2.55
C VAL A 131 -3.50 0.09 -3.19
N LEU A 132 -3.23 -0.99 -2.45
CA LEU A 132 -2.52 -2.15 -2.98
C LEU A 132 -3.27 -2.77 -4.17
N ARG A 133 -4.59 -2.94 -4.06
CA ARG A 133 -5.43 -3.44 -5.16
C ARG A 133 -5.40 -2.54 -6.39
N PHE A 134 -5.42 -1.22 -6.19
CA PHE A 134 -5.27 -0.25 -7.27
C PHE A 134 -3.92 -0.41 -7.96
N MET A 135 -2.83 -0.42 -7.20
CA MET A 135 -1.47 -0.60 -7.73
C MET A 135 -1.34 -1.93 -8.49
N ARG A 136 -1.87 -3.04 -7.96
CA ARG A 136 -1.88 -4.32 -8.67
C ARG A 136 -2.50 -4.20 -10.06
N LYS A 137 -3.67 -3.56 -10.15
CA LYS A 137 -4.38 -3.34 -11.44
C LYS A 137 -3.60 -2.44 -12.40
N LEU A 138 -2.77 -1.53 -11.88
CA LEU A 138 -1.93 -0.68 -12.70
C LEU A 138 -0.82 -1.46 -13.40
N PHE A 139 -0.30 -2.52 -12.76
CA PHE A 139 0.85 -3.29 -13.23
C PHE A 139 0.51 -4.62 -13.94
N LEU A 140 -0.78 -4.96 -14.01
CA LEU A 140 -1.32 -6.09 -14.79
C LEU A 140 -1.56 -5.68 -16.25
#